data_AF-A0A958PEW9-F1
#
_entry.id   AF-A0A958PEW9-F1
#
_cell.length_a   1.000
_cell.length_b   1.000
_cell.length_c   1.000
_cell.angle_alpha   90.00
_cell.angle_beta   90.00
_cell.angle_gamma   90.00
#
_symmetry.space_group_name_H-M   'P 1'
#
loop_
_entity.id
_entity.type
_entity.pdbx_description
1 polymer ?
#
loop_
_entity_poly.entity_id
_entity_poly.type
_entity_poly.pdbx_seq_one_letter_code
_entity_poly.pdbx_strand_id
1 'polypeptide(L)'
;MKYLFIVFLTFSLGVACSHKELKEQGKSSNPYTQCQVAKEYITALEFLRSNKEWLASDSQAQEIASKVAQGCDGAARRFIKVSSVLMKAELGTRDSMNLGVQFANSTDPKAETFLAVFKMSYLKSHLDLDLVSSVKTAKSLSLEYKYDDGFVAKDFSEFVSFCSGESKLDLPKPECARFSRRLAGVGYKYKEPVYKPFYKAFEFLISEEGPQMPTHNALKYAEKIVNQGPLAVNNFIAAFKYGKSDKGLKLSYKDAIKFADNISIGSSRAIASESEKGKKTK
;
A
#
# COMPACT_ATOMS: atom_id res chain seq x y z
N MET A 1 67.30 -23.81 -45.61
CA MET A 1 66.48 -24.12 -44.41
C MET A 1 65.82 -22.83 -43.94
N LYS A 2 64.48 -22.83 -43.81
CA LYS A 2 63.59 -21.81 -43.19
C LYS A 2 63.42 -20.49 -44.01
N TYR A 3 62.35 -20.27 -44.80
CA TYR A 3 60.92 -19.99 -44.46
C TYR A 3 60.78 -18.84 -43.45
N LEU A 4 59.88 -17.85 -43.53
CA LEU A 4 58.74 -17.49 -44.40
C LEU A 4 58.12 -16.21 -43.76
N PHE A 5 57.15 -15.61 -44.48
CA PHE A 5 56.07 -14.72 -44.00
C PHE A 5 56.25 -13.21 -44.15
N ILE A 6 55.93 -12.78 -45.37
CA ILE A 6 55.27 -11.52 -45.68
C ILE A 6 53.78 -11.71 -45.33
N VAL A 7 53.26 -10.92 -44.40
CA VAL A 7 51.82 -10.87 -44.07
C VAL A 7 51.18 -9.80 -44.95
N PHE A 8 50.32 -10.23 -45.88
CA PHE A 8 49.39 -9.38 -46.60
C PHE A 8 48.14 -9.18 -45.74
N LEU A 9 47.83 -7.92 -45.39
CA LEU A 9 46.54 -7.51 -44.85
C LEU A 9 45.50 -7.50 -45.98
N THR A 10 44.56 -8.45 -45.95
CA THR A 10 43.35 -8.41 -46.77
C THR A 10 42.26 -7.63 -46.04
N PHE A 11 41.86 -6.48 -46.62
CA PHE A 11 40.69 -5.71 -46.22
C PHE A 11 39.43 -6.41 -46.77
N SER A 12 38.69 -7.11 -45.91
CA SER A 12 37.35 -7.61 -46.26
C SER A 12 36.33 -6.49 -46.10
N LEU A 13 35.79 -6.01 -47.23
CA LEU A 13 34.61 -5.15 -47.29
C LEU A 13 33.39 -5.94 -46.77
N GLY A 14 33.05 -5.73 -45.50
CA GLY A 14 31.79 -6.16 -44.92
C GLY A 14 30.63 -5.33 -45.51
N VAL A 15 29.78 -5.99 -46.29
CA VAL A 15 28.49 -5.45 -46.72
C VAL A 15 27.61 -5.32 -45.49
N ALA A 16 27.45 -4.10 -44.99
CA ALA A 16 26.47 -3.78 -43.96
C ALA A 16 25.06 -3.84 -44.58
N CYS A 17 24.36 -4.95 -44.40
CA CYS A 17 22.92 -5.01 -44.61
C CYS A 17 22.25 -4.09 -43.58
N SER A 18 21.89 -2.90 -44.03
CA SER A 18 21.06 -1.93 -43.32
C SER A 18 19.64 -2.49 -43.20
N HIS A 19 19.34 -3.18 -42.09
CA HIS A 19 17.97 -3.47 -41.67
C HIS A 19 17.33 -2.14 -41.28
N LYS A 20 16.58 -1.57 -42.21
CA LYS A 20 15.70 -0.43 -41.98
C LYS A 20 14.58 -0.89 -41.05
N GLU A 21 14.74 -0.65 -39.75
CA GLU A 21 13.68 -0.77 -38.76
C GLU A 21 12.48 0.04 -39.22
N LEU A 22 11.40 -0.65 -39.56
CA LEU A 22 10.08 -0.06 -39.72
C LEU A 22 9.66 0.45 -38.34
N LYS A 23 9.76 1.77 -38.15
CA LYS A 23 9.07 2.48 -37.07
C LYS A 23 7.58 2.32 -37.29
N GLU A 24 6.98 1.30 -36.66
CA GLU A 24 5.56 1.31 -36.33
C GLU A 24 5.33 2.35 -35.24
N GLN A 25 5.19 3.61 -35.64
CA GLN A 25 4.55 4.63 -34.81
C GLN A 25 3.11 4.79 -35.27
N GLY A 26 2.30 3.81 -34.89
CA GLY A 26 0.85 3.88 -34.89
C GLY A 26 0.33 3.67 -33.47
N LYS A 27 0.61 4.60 -32.54
CA LYS A 27 -0.11 4.67 -31.26
C LYS A 27 -1.55 5.15 -31.53
N SER A 28 -2.38 4.23 -32.01
CA SER A 28 -3.82 4.30 -31.81
C SER A 28 -4.08 3.82 -30.38
N SER A 29 -4.05 4.74 -29.41
CA SER A 29 -4.51 4.45 -28.05
C SER A 29 -6.03 4.42 -28.04
N ASN A 30 -6.60 3.32 -28.54
CA ASN A 30 -8.02 3.06 -28.41
C ASN A 30 -8.32 2.78 -26.92
N PRO A 31 -9.12 3.62 -26.22
CA PRO A 31 -9.29 3.53 -24.77
C PRO A 31 -10.25 2.43 -24.33
N TYR A 32 -10.62 1.49 -25.20
CA TYR A 32 -11.44 0.35 -24.83
C TYR A 32 -10.56 -0.74 -24.23
N THR A 33 -10.58 -0.85 -22.91
CA THR A 33 -10.12 -2.05 -22.23
C THR A 33 -10.99 -3.21 -22.70
N GLN A 34 -10.43 -4.12 -23.50
CA GLN A 34 -11.13 -5.32 -23.92
C GLN A 34 -11.39 -6.18 -22.68
N CYS A 35 -12.66 -6.37 -22.37
CA CYS A 35 -13.10 -7.01 -21.14
C CYS A 35 -13.86 -8.29 -21.44
N GLN A 36 -13.55 -9.38 -20.73
CA GLN A 36 -14.33 -10.63 -20.85
C GLN A 36 -15.57 -10.61 -19.94
N VAL A 37 -16.46 -9.62 -20.11
CA VAL A 37 -17.65 -9.41 -19.26
C VAL A 37 -18.52 -10.67 -19.15
N ALA A 38 -18.72 -11.39 -20.26
CA ALA A 38 -19.49 -12.64 -20.26
C ALA A 38 -18.87 -13.71 -19.35
N LYS A 39 -17.54 -13.82 -19.32
CA LYS A 39 -16.83 -14.77 -18.44
C LYS A 39 -17.02 -14.40 -16.97
N GLU A 40 -16.93 -13.12 -16.63
CA GLU A 40 -17.12 -12.63 -15.26
C GLU A 40 -18.56 -12.86 -14.80
N TYR A 41 -19.55 -12.57 -15.66
CA TYR A 41 -20.95 -12.86 -15.41
C TYR A 41 -21.21 -14.35 -15.14
N ILE A 42 -20.77 -15.22 -16.06
CA ILE A 42 -20.97 -16.68 -15.96
C ILE A 42 -20.31 -17.20 -14.67
N THR A 43 -19.08 -16.78 -14.39
CA THR A 43 -18.35 -17.22 -13.20
C THR A 43 -19.07 -16.81 -11.91
N ALA A 44 -19.54 -15.56 -11.83
CA ALA A 44 -20.28 -15.08 -10.67
C ALA A 44 -21.63 -15.79 -10.52
N LEU A 45 -22.36 -16.00 -11.62
CA LEU A 45 -23.66 -16.67 -11.62
C LEU A 45 -23.55 -18.13 -11.19
N GLU A 46 -22.58 -18.88 -11.71
CA GLU A 46 -22.37 -20.29 -11.35
C GLU A 46 -21.93 -20.45 -9.89
N PHE A 47 -21.11 -19.52 -9.37
CA PHE A 47 -20.83 -19.44 -7.94
C PHE A 47 -22.09 -19.20 -7.12
N LEU A 48 -22.96 -18.28 -7.51
CA LEU A 48 -24.21 -18.00 -6.80
C LEU A 48 -25.17 -19.19 -6.84
N ARG A 49 -25.28 -19.86 -8.00
CA ARG A 49 -26.15 -21.04 -8.19
C ARG A 49 -25.66 -22.29 -7.46
N SER A 50 -24.36 -22.40 -7.21
CA SER A 50 -23.80 -23.49 -6.41
C SER A 50 -24.00 -23.31 -4.90
N ASN A 51 -24.41 -22.12 -4.46
CA ASN A 51 -24.66 -21.78 -3.05
C ASN A 51 -26.08 -21.20 -2.88
N LYS A 52 -27.09 -22.00 -3.25
CA LYS A 52 -28.49 -21.58 -3.35
C LYS A 52 -29.08 -21.09 -2.03
N GLU A 53 -28.57 -21.61 -0.91
CA GLU A 53 -28.95 -21.23 0.44
C GLU A 53 -28.67 -19.77 0.77
N TRP A 54 -27.84 -19.08 -0.03
CA TRP A 54 -27.53 -17.66 0.15
C TRP A 54 -28.50 -16.72 -0.56
N LEU A 55 -29.34 -17.22 -1.47
CA LEU A 55 -30.19 -16.38 -2.31
C LEU A 55 -31.66 -16.81 -2.23
N ALA A 56 -32.57 -15.85 -2.37
CA ALA A 56 -33.99 -16.15 -2.38
C ALA A 56 -34.50 -16.61 -3.76
N SER A 57 -33.80 -16.25 -4.85
CA SER A 57 -34.19 -16.64 -6.21
C SER A 57 -33.04 -16.60 -7.23
N ASP A 58 -33.20 -17.30 -8.37
CA ASP A 58 -32.25 -17.24 -9.50
C ASP A 58 -32.20 -15.83 -10.12
N SER A 59 -33.31 -15.09 -10.10
CA SER A 59 -33.35 -13.70 -10.58
C SER A 59 -32.40 -12.80 -9.77
N GLN A 60 -32.33 -12.97 -8.45
CA GLN A 60 -31.35 -12.26 -7.62
C GLN A 60 -29.91 -12.67 -7.96
N ALA A 61 -29.69 -13.94 -8.27
CA ALA A 61 -28.37 -14.42 -8.69
C ALA A 61 -27.91 -13.72 -9.98
N GLN A 62 -28.80 -13.63 -10.97
CA GLN A 62 -28.56 -12.95 -12.24
C GLN A 62 -28.31 -11.45 -12.05
N GLU A 63 -29.05 -10.79 -11.15
CA GLU A 63 -28.85 -9.37 -10.84
C GLU A 63 -27.47 -9.11 -10.22
N ILE A 64 -27.07 -9.91 -9.22
CA ILE A 64 -25.75 -9.79 -8.60
C ILE A 64 -24.65 -10.10 -9.60
N ALA A 65 -24.79 -11.17 -10.39
CA ALA A 65 -23.82 -11.52 -11.43
C ALA A 65 -23.65 -10.40 -12.46
N SER A 66 -24.74 -9.72 -12.84
CA SER A 66 -24.70 -8.53 -13.71
C SER A 66 -23.90 -7.40 -13.08
N LYS A 67 -24.10 -7.11 -11.80
CA LYS A 67 -23.34 -6.08 -11.06
C LYS A 67 -21.87 -6.43 -10.89
N VAL A 68 -21.55 -7.72 -10.72
CA VAL A 68 -20.17 -8.21 -10.62
C VAL A 68 -19.46 -8.05 -11.97
N ALA A 69 -20.11 -8.43 -13.07
CA ALA A 69 -19.51 -8.37 -14.41
C ALA A 69 -19.13 -6.94 -14.86
N GLN A 70 -19.76 -5.90 -14.30
CA GLN A 70 -19.40 -4.50 -14.54
C GLN A 70 -17.99 -4.15 -14.05
N GLY A 71 -17.46 -4.89 -13.07
CA GLY A 71 -16.12 -4.70 -12.53
C GLY A 71 -14.99 -5.18 -13.47
N CYS A 72 -15.35 -5.76 -14.61
CA CYS A 72 -14.44 -6.25 -15.63
C CYS A 72 -13.45 -7.33 -15.15
N ASP A 73 -12.24 -7.41 -15.69
CA ASP A 73 -11.34 -8.54 -15.53
C ASP A 73 -11.04 -8.81 -14.04
N GLY A 74 -11.27 -10.06 -13.62
CA GLY A 74 -11.08 -10.54 -12.25
C GLY A 74 -12.18 -10.14 -11.26
N ALA A 75 -13.26 -9.50 -11.70
CA ALA A 75 -14.34 -9.04 -10.82
C ALA A 75 -15.04 -10.19 -10.09
N ALA A 76 -15.34 -11.29 -10.79
CA ALA A 76 -15.92 -12.49 -10.19
C ALA A 76 -14.99 -13.09 -9.15
N ARG A 77 -13.68 -13.13 -9.42
CA ARG A 77 -12.69 -13.62 -8.45
C ARG A 77 -12.68 -12.76 -7.18
N ARG A 78 -12.66 -11.43 -7.31
CA ARG A 78 -12.70 -10.50 -6.17
C ARG A 78 -13.99 -10.67 -5.38
N PHE A 79 -15.13 -10.69 -6.07
CA PHE A 79 -16.45 -10.95 -5.49
C PHE A 79 -16.46 -12.23 -4.66
N ILE A 80 -16.12 -13.36 -5.27
CA ILE A 80 -16.13 -14.70 -4.65
C ILE A 80 -15.22 -14.73 -3.43
N LYS A 81 -13.98 -14.24 -3.55
CA LYS A 81 -13.02 -14.26 -2.44
C LYS A 81 -13.54 -13.48 -1.24
N VAL A 82 -14.03 -12.26 -1.45
CA VAL A 82 -14.49 -11.40 -0.36
C VAL A 82 -15.77 -11.94 0.26
N SER A 83 -16.79 -12.26 -0.53
CA SER A 83 -18.06 -12.75 0.00
C SER A 83 -17.89 -14.07 0.76
N SER A 84 -17.10 -15.00 0.21
CA SER A 84 -16.85 -16.30 0.85
C SER A 84 -16.14 -16.17 2.19
N VAL A 85 -15.15 -15.27 2.29
CA VAL A 85 -14.42 -15.05 3.56
C VAL A 85 -15.34 -14.45 4.63
N LEU A 86 -16.20 -13.51 4.23
CA LEU A 86 -17.13 -12.86 5.16
C LEU A 86 -18.25 -13.80 5.61
N MET A 87 -18.79 -14.62 4.71
CA MET A 87 -19.76 -15.64 5.06
C MET A 87 -19.19 -16.71 5.98
N LYS A 88 -17.94 -17.12 5.76
CA LYS A 88 -17.22 -18.02 6.68
C LYS A 88 -16.98 -17.40 8.04
N ALA A 89 -16.91 -16.07 8.12
CA ALA A 89 -16.86 -15.33 9.37
C ALA A 89 -18.27 -14.99 9.92
N GLU A 90 -19.31 -15.65 9.39
CA GLU A 90 -20.71 -15.51 9.80
C GLU A 90 -21.29 -14.09 9.61
N LEU A 91 -20.70 -13.28 8.72
CA LEU A 91 -21.33 -12.05 8.30
C LEU A 91 -22.57 -12.37 7.45
N GLY A 92 -23.69 -11.73 7.79
CA GLY A 92 -24.96 -11.92 7.13
C GLY A 92 -24.84 -11.88 5.60
N THR A 93 -25.51 -12.84 4.95
CA THR A 93 -25.38 -13.11 3.52
C THR A 93 -25.53 -11.85 2.65
N ARG A 94 -26.54 -11.02 2.93
CA ARG A 94 -26.79 -9.78 2.20
C ARG A 94 -25.60 -8.81 2.29
N ASP A 95 -25.03 -8.64 3.48
CA ASP A 95 -23.90 -7.72 3.69
C ASP A 95 -22.61 -8.26 3.06
N SER A 96 -22.37 -9.56 3.18
CA SER A 96 -21.27 -10.26 2.52
C SER A 96 -21.32 -10.10 1.00
N MET A 97 -22.51 -10.26 0.38
CA MET A 97 -22.70 -10.07 -1.06
C MET A 97 -22.53 -8.59 -1.47
N ASN A 98 -23.14 -7.67 -0.74
CA ASN A 98 -23.03 -6.23 -1.03
C ASN A 98 -21.58 -5.74 -0.97
N LEU A 99 -20.79 -6.25 -0.01
CA LEU A 99 -19.39 -5.92 0.09
C LEU A 99 -18.57 -6.61 -1.00
N GLY A 100 -18.88 -7.87 -1.32
CA GLY A 100 -18.31 -8.56 -2.48
C GLY A 100 -18.50 -7.79 -3.78
N VAL A 101 -19.70 -7.25 -4.04
CA VAL A 101 -20.00 -6.44 -5.24
C VAL A 101 -19.19 -5.14 -5.26
N GLN A 102 -18.98 -4.50 -4.10
CA GLN A 102 -18.08 -3.34 -4.01
C GLN A 102 -16.66 -3.70 -4.44
N PHE A 103 -16.14 -4.86 -4.02
CA PHE A 103 -14.80 -5.30 -4.41
C PHE A 103 -14.70 -5.83 -5.84
N ALA A 104 -15.78 -6.39 -6.39
CA ALA A 104 -15.86 -6.75 -7.81
C ALA A 104 -15.52 -5.53 -8.68
N ASN A 105 -16.08 -4.38 -8.34
CA ASN A 105 -15.89 -3.08 -8.99
C ASN A 105 -14.64 -2.31 -8.50
N SER A 106 -13.73 -2.98 -7.81
CA SER A 106 -12.46 -2.43 -7.34
C SER A 106 -11.27 -3.10 -8.04
N THR A 107 -10.05 -2.81 -7.58
CA THR A 107 -8.83 -3.43 -8.11
C THR A 107 -8.44 -4.66 -7.29
N ASP A 108 -7.63 -5.55 -7.87
CA ASP A 108 -7.10 -6.71 -7.13
C ASP A 108 -6.32 -6.29 -5.86
N PRO A 109 -5.41 -5.28 -5.89
CA PRO A 109 -4.73 -4.80 -4.69
C PRO A 109 -5.69 -4.43 -3.55
N LYS A 110 -6.80 -3.73 -3.84
CA LYS A 110 -7.78 -3.36 -2.82
C LYS A 110 -8.45 -4.58 -2.18
N ALA A 111 -8.82 -5.56 -2.99
CA ALA A 111 -9.43 -6.80 -2.49
C ALA A 111 -8.43 -7.60 -1.64
N GLU A 112 -7.17 -7.70 -2.05
CA GLU A 112 -6.14 -8.40 -1.28
C GLU A 112 -5.81 -7.65 0.03
N THR A 113 -5.73 -6.31 0.00
CA THR A 113 -5.55 -5.49 1.21
C THR A 113 -6.71 -5.69 2.18
N PHE A 114 -7.96 -5.67 1.69
CA PHE A 114 -9.12 -5.94 2.53
C PHE A 114 -9.01 -7.31 3.22
N LEU A 115 -8.72 -8.37 2.45
CA LEU A 115 -8.64 -9.72 2.98
C LEU A 115 -7.51 -9.87 4.01
N ALA A 116 -6.35 -9.26 3.76
CA ALA A 116 -5.22 -9.28 4.69
C ALA A 116 -5.53 -8.55 6.00
N VAL A 117 -6.03 -7.31 5.91
CA VAL A 117 -6.39 -6.49 7.06
C VAL A 117 -7.54 -7.13 7.84
N PHE A 118 -8.55 -7.68 7.16
CA PHE A 118 -9.67 -8.37 7.79
C PHE A 118 -9.22 -9.58 8.60
N LYS A 119 -8.42 -10.47 8.00
CA LYS A 119 -7.90 -11.66 8.69
C LYS A 119 -7.07 -11.30 9.92
N MET A 120 -6.18 -10.32 9.81
CA MET A 120 -5.41 -9.89 10.98
C MET A 120 -6.26 -9.19 12.04
N SER A 121 -7.32 -8.49 11.64
CA SER A 121 -8.23 -7.84 12.57
C SER A 121 -9.07 -8.86 13.34
N TYR A 122 -9.57 -9.89 12.64
CA TYR A 122 -10.57 -10.81 13.17
C TYR A 122 -9.98 -12.04 13.87
N LEU A 123 -8.84 -12.56 13.41
CA LEU A 123 -8.31 -13.80 13.96
C LEU A 123 -7.78 -13.64 15.38
N LYS A 124 -8.09 -14.63 16.24
CA LYS A 124 -7.67 -14.70 17.64
C LYS A 124 -6.15 -14.61 17.84
N SER A 125 -5.39 -15.20 16.92
CA SER A 125 -3.92 -15.16 16.89
C SER A 125 -3.34 -13.77 16.61
N HIS A 126 -4.18 -12.79 16.29
CA HIS A 126 -3.81 -11.42 15.99
C HIS A 126 -4.63 -10.46 16.87
N LEU A 127 -5.40 -9.55 16.27
CA LEU A 127 -6.11 -8.50 16.99
C LEU A 127 -7.44 -8.95 17.62
N ASP A 128 -8.00 -10.09 17.22
CA ASP A 128 -9.18 -10.69 17.86
C ASP A 128 -10.34 -9.68 18.06
N LEU A 129 -10.54 -8.80 17.07
CA LEU A 129 -11.63 -7.83 17.10
C LEU A 129 -12.94 -8.52 16.71
N ASP A 130 -14.05 -7.96 17.17
CA ASP A 130 -15.36 -8.38 16.70
C ASP A 130 -15.49 -8.21 15.17
N LEU A 131 -16.43 -8.96 14.59
CA LEU A 131 -16.66 -9.00 13.15
C LEU A 131 -16.90 -7.61 12.55
N VAL A 132 -17.70 -6.77 13.21
CA VAL A 132 -18.07 -5.44 12.73
C VAL A 132 -16.85 -4.52 12.73
N SER A 133 -16.08 -4.51 13.81
CA SER A 133 -14.83 -3.74 13.92
C SER A 133 -13.79 -4.20 12.91
N SER A 134 -13.70 -5.51 12.66
CA SER A 134 -12.78 -6.10 11.68
C SER A 134 -13.12 -5.68 10.24
N VAL A 135 -14.40 -5.79 9.85
CA VAL A 135 -14.89 -5.34 8.53
C VAL A 135 -14.68 -3.84 8.37
N LYS A 136 -15.00 -3.04 9.39
CA LYS A 136 -14.83 -1.58 9.36
C LYS A 136 -13.36 -1.19 9.14
N THR A 137 -12.45 -1.84 9.86
CA THR A 137 -11.00 -1.59 9.74
C THR A 137 -10.50 -1.96 8.35
N ALA A 138 -10.84 -3.16 7.88
CA ALA A 138 -10.47 -3.63 6.55
C ALA A 138 -11.01 -2.72 5.43
N LYS A 139 -12.28 -2.33 5.51
CA LYS A 139 -12.91 -1.43 4.53
C LYS A 139 -12.21 -0.07 4.49
N SER A 140 -11.91 0.51 5.66
CA SER A 140 -11.25 1.82 5.73
C SER A 140 -9.87 1.82 5.07
N LEU A 141 -9.11 0.73 5.20
CA LEU A 141 -7.78 0.60 4.61
C LEU A 141 -7.78 0.00 3.19
N SER A 142 -8.92 -0.07 2.51
CA SER A 142 -8.96 -0.65 1.15
C SER A 142 -9.85 0.13 0.19
N LEU A 143 -11.09 0.41 0.58
CA LEU A 143 -12.08 1.04 -0.30
C LEU A 143 -12.10 2.56 -0.19
N GLU A 144 -11.79 3.13 0.97
CA GLU A 144 -11.91 4.58 1.21
C GLU A 144 -10.85 5.42 0.51
N TYR A 145 -9.78 4.80 0.01
CA TYR A 145 -8.69 5.48 -0.69
C TYR A 145 -8.72 5.20 -2.18
N LYS A 146 -8.37 6.21 -3.01
CA LYS A 146 -8.47 6.10 -4.48
C LYS A 146 -7.48 5.09 -5.06
N TYR A 147 -6.26 5.05 -4.53
CA TYR A 147 -5.16 4.21 -4.99
C TYR A 147 -4.80 3.23 -3.89
N ASP A 148 -4.45 2.00 -4.24
CA ASP A 148 -3.86 1.02 -3.34
C ASP A 148 -2.81 0.23 -4.11
N ASP A 149 -1.55 0.46 -3.75
CA ASP A 149 -0.39 -0.19 -4.36
C ASP A 149 0.07 -1.41 -3.52
N GLY A 150 -0.79 -1.91 -2.62
CA GLY A 150 -0.57 -3.13 -1.83
C GLY A 150 0.33 -2.98 -0.61
N PHE A 151 1.00 -1.83 -0.43
CA PHE A 151 1.88 -1.61 0.73
C PHE A 151 1.10 -1.43 2.05
N VAL A 152 -0.17 -1.02 2.00
CA VAL A 152 -0.95 -0.70 3.21
C VAL A 152 -1.24 -1.92 4.06
N ALA A 153 -1.53 -3.07 3.43
CA ALA A 153 -1.68 -4.34 4.14
C ALA A 153 -0.40 -4.70 4.91
N LYS A 154 0.76 -4.50 4.27
CA LYS A 154 2.07 -4.76 4.87
C LYS A 154 2.34 -3.82 6.04
N ASP A 155 2.18 -2.52 5.85
CA ASP A 155 2.37 -1.53 6.92
C ASP A 155 1.44 -1.84 8.10
N PHE A 156 0.17 -2.16 7.84
CA PHE A 156 -0.78 -2.56 8.89
C PHE A 156 -0.27 -3.78 9.67
N SER A 157 0.24 -4.81 8.98
CA SER A 157 0.87 -6.00 9.61
C SER A 157 2.07 -5.66 10.46
N GLU A 158 2.96 -4.82 9.95
CA GLU A 158 4.16 -4.42 10.66
C GLU A 158 3.80 -3.56 11.90
N PHE A 159 2.81 -2.66 11.80
CA PHE A 159 2.31 -1.91 12.94
C PHE A 159 1.62 -2.79 13.98
N VAL A 160 0.79 -3.76 13.58
CA VAL A 160 0.17 -4.71 14.50
C VAL A 160 1.24 -5.48 15.26
N SER A 161 2.23 -6.03 14.54
CA SER A 161 3.35 -6.75 15.15
C SER A 161 4.19 -5.86 16.08
N PHE A 162 4.25 -4.56 15.80
CA PHE A 162 4.92 -3.58 16.65
C PHE A 162 4.13 -3.29 17.93
N CYS A 163 2.81 -3.10 17.84
CA CYS A 163 2.01 -2.74 19.01
C CYS A 163 1.54 -3.92 19.86
N SER A 164 1.40 -5.13 19.31
CA SER A 164 0.97 -6.32 20.06
C SER A 164 2.12 -7.19 20.57
N GLY A 165 3.38 -6.81 20.30
CA GLY A 165 4.54 -7.57 20.75
C GLY A 165 4.84 -7.28 22.22
N GLU A 166 4.94 -8.34 23.04
CA GLU A 166 5.27 -8.28 24.47
C GLU A 166 6.59 -7.54 24.76
N SER A 167 7.57 -7.62 23.84
CA SER A 167 8.86 -6.94 23.95
C SER A 167 8.87 -5.50 23.42
N LYS A 168 7.71 -4.99 22.96
CA LYS A 168 7.60 -3.66 22.34
C LYS A 168 6.65 -2.77 23.13
N LEU A 169 5.38 -2.73 22.76
CA LEU A 169 4.39 -1.85 23.39
C LEU A 169 3.33 -2.60 24.19
N ASP A 170 3.07 -3.87 23.85
CA ASP A 170 2.03 -4.71 24.45
C ASP A 170 0.69 -3.97 24.65
N LEU A 171 0.25 -3.24 23.62
CA LEU A 171 -0.99 -2.48 23.69
C LEU A 171 -2.20 -3.43 23.68
N PRO A 172 -3.29 -3.10 24.40
CA PRO A 172 -4.55 -3.80 24.26
C PRO A 172 -4.96 -3.90 22.79
N LYS A 173 -5.39 -5.08 22.34
CA LYS A 173 -5.64 -5.34 20.91
C LYS A 173 -6.53 -4.30 20.21
N PRO A 174 -7.63 -3.79 20.80
CA PRO A 174 -8.42 -2.72 20.19
C PRO A 174 -7.67 -1.39 20.04
N GLU A 175 -6.75 -1.09 20.95
CA GLU A 175 -5.88 0.08 20.84
C GLU A 175 -4.81 -0.10 19.76
N CYS A 176 -4.19 -1.28 19.73
CA CYS A 176 -3.24 -1.67 18.68
C CYS A 176 -3.90 -1.59 17.29
N ALA A 177 -5.14 -2.06 17.13
CA ALA A 177 -5.90 -1.93 15.89
C ALA A 177 -6.11 -0.46 15.47
N ARG A 178 -6.53 0.40 16.40
CA ARG A 178 -6.73 1.85 16.13
C ARG A 178 -5.43 2.54 15.76
N PHE A 179 -4.34 2.20 16.43
CA PHE A 179 -3.00 2.70 16.16
C PHE A 179 -2.52 2.28 14.76
N SER A 180 -2.52 0.98 14.47
CA SER A 180 -2.06 0.43 13.20
C SER A 180 -2.88 0.94 12.03
N ARG A 181 -4.21 1.04 12.18
CA ARG A 181 -5.09 1.59 11.14
C ARG A 181 -4.74 3.04 10.82
N ARG A 182 -4.58 3.87 11.86
CA ARG A 182 -4.31 5.29 11.69
C ARG A 182 -2.97 5.51 10.97
N LEU A 183 -1.92 4.79 11.38
CA LEU A 183 -0.59 4.95 10.78
C LEU A 183 -0.47 4.34 9.39
N ALA A 184 -1.01 3.13 9.16
CA ALA A 184 -1.02 2.54 7.81
C ALA A 184 -1.73 3.44 6.80
N GLY A 185 -2.77 4.17 7.22
CA GLY A 185 -3.48 5.14 6.39
C GLY A 185 -2.64 6.36 5.97
N VAL A 186 -1.56 6.68 6.68
CA VAL A 186 -0.67 7.82 6.32
C VAL A 186 0.03 7.57 4.98
N GLY A 187 0.35 6.32 4.67
CA GLY A 187 1.04 5.96 3.43
C GLY A 187 0.26 6.35 2.17
N TYR A 188 -1.08 6.42 2.22
CA TYR A 188 -1.88 6.89 1.08
C TYR A 188 -1.61 8.35 0.69
N LYS A 189 -1.29 9.21 1.66
CA LYS A 189 -0.99 10.62 1.39
C LYS A 189 0.29 10.77 0.56
N TYR A 190 1.23 9.85 0.73
CA TYR A 190 2.55 9.89 0.11
C TYR A 190 2.75 8.83 -0.98
N LYS A 191 1.81 7.88 -1.12
CA LYS A 191 1.88 6.70 -1.99
C LYS A 191 3.11 5.83 -1.73
N GLU A 192 3.51 5.73 -0.48
CA GLU A 192 4.71 5.02 -0.04
C GLU A 192 4.48 4.38 1.33
N PRO A 193 5.18 3.27 1.65
CA PRO A 193 5.12 2.66 2.97
C PRO A 193 5.71 3.58 4.06
N VAL A 194 5.08 3.58 5.23
CA VAL A 194 5.41 4.47 6.35
C VAL A 194 5.87 3.74 7.61
N TYR A 195 5.73 2.41 7.69
CA TYR A 195 6.17 1.67 8.89
C TYR A 195 7.66 1.83 9.15
N LYS A 196 8.51 1.61 8.15
CA LYS A 196 9.98 1.73 8.31
C LYS A 196 10.41 3.15 8.73
N PRO A 197 9.96 4.23 8.07
CA PRO A 197 10.19 5.59 8.55
C PRO A 197 9.71 5.81 9.99
N PHE A 198 8.49 5.38 10.32
CA PHE A 198 7.95 5.50 11.67
C PHE A 198 8.84 4.81 12.70
N TYR A 199 9.19 3.54 12.46
CA TYR A 199 9.99 2.75 13.40
C TYR A 199 11.38 3.36 13.58
N LYS A 200 12.00 3.84 12.49
CA LYS A 200 13.27 4.57 12.55
C LYS A 200 13.18 5.83 13.40
N ALA A 201 12.09 6.60 13.28
CA ALA A 201 11.88 7.77 14.12
C ALA A 201 11.71 7.38 15.59
N PHE A 202 10.89 6.37 15.87
CA PHE A 202 10.65 5.87 17.22
C PHE A 202 11.94 5.41 17.91
N GLU A 203 12.71 4.52 17.27
CA GLU A 203 13.98 4.00 17.77
C GLU A 203 14.98 5.13 18.05
N PHE A 204 15.08 6.11 17.13
CA PHE A 204 15.94 7.26 17.35
C PHE A 204 15.48 8.11 18.55
N LEU A 205 14.17 8.30 18.73
CA LEU A 205 13.66 9.14 19.81
C LEU A 205 13.92 8.55 21.20
N ILE A 206 14.02 7.23 21.33
CA ILE A 206 14.29 6.54 22.60
C ILE A 206 15.78 6.23 22.83
N SER A 207 16.62 6.30 21.80
CA SER A 207 18.02 5.89 21.89
C SER A 207 18.93 6.93 22.54
N GLU A 208 20.10 6.47 22.98
CA GLU A 208 21.16 7.33 23.55
C GLU A 208 21.70 8.37 22.57
N GLU A 209 21.73 8.05 21.27
CA GLU A 209 22.12 8.99 20.21
C GLU A 209 21.05 10.06 19.92
N GLY A 210 19.85 9.86 20.42
CA GLY A 210 18.72 10.75 20.27
C GLY A 210 18.36 11.47 21.57
N PRO A 211 17.12 11.97 21.67
CA PRO A 211 16.64 12.71 22.83
C PRO A 211 16.26 11.87 24.06
N GLN A 212 16.39 10.54 24.02
CA GLN A 212 16.06 9.62 25.12
C GLN A 212 14.66 9.87 25.70
N MET A 213 13.67 10.05 24.83
CA MET A 213 12.30 10.31 25.24
C MET A 213 11.66 9.07 25.89
N PRO A 214 10.79 9.25 26.89
CA PRO A 214 9.91 8.16 27.35
C PRO A 214 9.08 7.61 26.19
N THR A 215 8.86 6.29 26.16
CA THR A 215 8.17 5.56 25.09
C THR A 215 6.89 6.23 24.60
N HIS A 216 6.00 6.61 25.53
CA HIS A 216 4.74 7.27 25.18
C HIS A 216 4.94 8.59 24.41
N ASN A 217 5.95 9.39 24.80
CA ASN A 217 6.27 10.64 24.10
C ASN A 217 6.93 10.36 22.75
N ALA A 218 7.84 9.37 22.70
CA ALA A 218 8.48 8.94 21.47
C ALA A 218 7.45 8.46 20.42
N LEU A 219 6.43 7.70 20.82
CA LEU A 219 5.35 7.28 19.91
C LEU A 219 4.58 8.46 19.31
N LYS A 220 4.13 9.39 20.16
CA LYS A 220 3.42 10.60 19.70
C LYS A 220 4.28 11.43 18.76
N TYR A 221 5.57 11.54 19.05
CA TYR A 221 6.49 12.34 18.26
C TYR A 221 6.87 11.65 16.94
N ALA A 222 7.09 10.34 16.94
CA ALA A 222 7.31 9.55 15.73
C ALA A 222 6.10 9.62 14.79
N GLU A 223 4.88 9.52 15.34
CA GLU A 223 3.64 9.72 14.60
C GLU A 223 3.58 11.14 13.99
N LYS A 224 3.91 12.17 14.77
CA LYS A 224 3.96 13.56 14.28
C LYS A 224 4.94 13.71 13.10
N ILE A 225 6.14 13.15 13.20
CA ILE A 225 7.17 13.26 12.16
C ILE A 225 6.75 12.52 10.89
N VAL A 226 6.28 11.26 11.00
CA VAL A 226 5.92 10.47 9.81
C VAL A 226 4.71 11.04 9.07
N ASN A 227 3.79 11.72 9.78
CA ASN A 227 2.67 12.46 9.18
C ASN A 227 3.09 13.65 8.30
N GLN A 228 4.37 14.06 8.36
CA GLN A 228 4.96 15.08 7.47
C GLN A 228 5.56 14.44 6.20
N GLY A 229 5.81 13.13 6.20
CA GLY A 229 6.24 12.32 5.06
C GLY A 229 7.40 11.37 5.40
N PRO A 230 7.66 10.32 4.60
CA PRO A 230 8.76 9.38 4.83
C PRO A 230 10.15 10.05 4.98
N LEU A 231 10.42 11.08 4.19
CA LEU A 231 11.69 11.83 4.23
C LEU A 231 11.82 12.75 5.44
N ALA A 232 10.71 13.14 6.08
CA ALA A 232 10.73 14.01 7.25
C ALA A 232 11.54 13.38 8.40
N VAL A 233 11.52 12.06 8.52
CA VAL A 233 12.28 11.30 9.52
C VAL A 233 13.78 11.48 9.34
N ASN A 234 14.29 11.33 8.12
CA ASN A 234 15.72 11.49 7.85
C ASN A 234 16.18 12.93 8.10
N ASN A 235 15.36 13.90 7.68
CA ASN A 235 15.63 15.32 7.92
C ASN A 235 15.63 15.66 9.41
N PHE A 236 14.67 15.13 10.17
CA PHE A 236 14.60 15.31 11.61
C PHE A 236 15.87 14.77 12.31
N ILE A 237 16.24 13.52 12.02
CA ILE A 237 17.41 12.87 12.63
C ILE A 237 18.70 13.64 12.30
N ALA A 238 18.90 13.99 11.03
CA ALA A 238 20.08 14.72 10.59
C ALA A 238 20.17 16.10 11.25
N ALA A 239 19.07 16.85 11.28
CA ALA A 239 19.00 18.16 11.90
C ALA A 239 19.23 18.09 13.43
N PHE A 240 18.67 17.10 14.11
CA PHE A 240 18.90 16.91 15.53
C PHE A 240 20.38 16.62 15.83
N LYS A 241 20.98 15.66 15.10
CA LYS A 241 22.40 15.30 15.27
C LYS A 241 23.32 16.49 15.01
N TYR A 242 23.07 17.26 13.95
CA TYR A 242 23.80 18.49 13.67
C TYR A 242 23.62 19.52 14.80
N GLY A 243 22.38 19.73 15.25
CA GLY A 243 22.04 20.64 16.33
C GLY A 243 22.77 20.33 17.65
N LYS A 244 22.89 19.05 18.01
CA LYS A 244 23.56 18.61 19.25
C LYS A 244 25.08 18.55 19.18
N SER A 245 25.66 18.45 17.99
CA SER A 245 27.09 18.19 17.81
C SER A 245 27.97 19.39 18.17
N ASP A 246 29.18 19.12 18.66
CA ASP A 246 30.18 20.14 18.98
C ASP A 246 30.67 20.92 17.75
N LYS A 247 30.62 20.31 16.57
CA LYS A 247 30.95 20.97 15.30
C LYS A 247 29.74 21.64 14.63
N GLY A 248 28.54 21.48 15.20
CA GLY A 248 27.31 22.07 14.70
C GLY A 248 26.85 23.23 15.56
N LEU A 249 25.57 23.21 15.97
CA LEU A 249 24.95 24.35 16.65
C LEU A 249 25.09 24.33 18.18
N LYS A 250 25.61 23.24 18.77
CA LYS A 250 25.79 23.05 20.22
C LYS A 250 24.53 23.38 21.05
N LEU A 251 23.36 23.02 20.52
CA LEU A 251 22.08 23.31 21.16
C LEU A 251 21.84 22.43 22.38
N SER A 252 21.00 22.92 23.29
CA SER A 252 20.35 22.08 24.30
C SER A 252 19.48 21.00 23.62
N TYR A 253 19.17 19.90 24.32
CA TYR A 253 18.26 18.88 23.80
C TYR A 253 16.91 19.45 23.35
N LYS A 254 16.32 20.32 24.17
CA LYS A 254 15.04 20.97 23.88
C LYS A 254 15.09 21.82 22.61
N ASP A 255 16.18 22.57 22.42
CA ASP A 255 16.33 23.45 21.27
C ASP A 255 16.72 22.68 20.01
N ALA A 256 17.49 21.58 20.14
CA ALA A 256 17.80 20.67 19.04
C ALA A 256 16.53 19.98 18.49
N ILE A 257 15.59 19.58 19.37
CA ILE A 257 14.29 19.03 18.94
C ILE A 257 13.48 20.07 18.15
N LYS A 258 13.39 21.31 18.64
CA LYS A 258 12.68 22.39 17.96
C LYS A 258 13.31 22.70 16.60
N PHE A 259 14.63 22.76 16.54
CA PHE A 259 15.36 22.95 15.29
C PHE A 259 15.06 21.81 14.31
N ALA A 260 15.14 20.55 14.75
CA ALA A 260 14.86 19.40 13.91
C ALA A 260 13.41 19.36 13.39
N ASP A 261 12.44 19.74 14.22
CA ASP A 261 11.01 19.83 13.84
C ASP A 261 10.78 20.88 12.75
N ASN A 262 11.45 22.03 12.84
CA ASN A 262 11.37 23.07 11.81
C ASN A 262 11.94 22.61 10.47
N ILE A 263 13.04 21.84 10.49
CA ILE A 263 13.68 21.31 9.27
C ILE A 263 12.88 20.15 8.67
N SER A 264 12.28 19.28 9.48
CA SER A 264 11.53 18.11 8.99
C SER A 264 10.31 18.51 8.16
N ILE A 265 9.63 19.61 8.52
CA ILE A 265 8.48 20.17 7.80
C ILE A 265 8.84 20.60 6.37
N GLY A 266 10.10 20.99 6.12
CA GLY A 266 10.57 21.41 4.79
C GLY A 266 10.48 20.32 3.73
N SER A 267 10.47 19.04 4.12
CA SER A 267 10.41 17.89 3.20
C SER A 267 9.10 17.80 2.41
N SER A 268 7.98 18.26 3.00
CA SER A 268 6.65 18.18 2.38
C SER A 268 6.47 19.18 1.22
N ARG A 269 7.30 20.23 1.15
CA ARG A 269 7.19 21.29 0.14
C ARG A 269 7.63 20.84 -1.26
N ALA A 270 8.54 19.86 -1.36
CA ALA A 270 9.02 19.36 -2.65
C ALA A 270 7.94 18.56 -3.40
N ILE A 271 7.18 17.71 -2.70
CA ILE A 271 6.19 16.79 -3.31
C ILE A 271 4.95 17.55 -3.83
N ALA A 272 4.52 18.61 -3.13
CA ALA A 272 3.40 19.44 -3.59
C ALA A 272 3.70 20.09 -4.97
N SER A 273 4.95 20.49 -5.19
CA SER A 273 5.38 21.20 -6.41
C SER A 273 5.45 20.33 -7.68
N GLU A 274 5.58 19.01 -7.53
CA GLU A 274 5.60 18.07 -8.65
C GLU A 274 4.18 17.59 -9.03
N SER A 275 3.27 17.50 -8.05
CA SER A 275 1.87 17.12 -8.31
C SER A 275 1.08 18.18 -9.08
N GLU A 276 1.50 19.45 -9.05
CA GLU A 276 0.88 20.55 -9.80
C GLU A 276 1.43 20.71 -11.23
N LYS A 277 2.66 20.24 -11.51
CA LYS A 277 3.26 20.34 -12.85
C LYS A 277 2.66 19.37 -13.88
N GLY A 278 1.94 18.34 -13.44
CA GLY A 278 1.19 17.44 -14.32
C GLY A 278 -0.20 17.94 -14.77
N LYS A 279 -0.62 19.14 -14.33
CA LYS A 279 -1.96 19.70 -14.64
C LYS A 279 -1.97 20.87 -15.63
N LYS A 280 -0.82 21.22 -16.21
CA LYS A 280 -0.72 22.28 -17.23
C LYS A 280 0.00 21.80 -18.49
N THR A 281 -0.74 21.09 -19.33
CA THR A 281 -0.55 21.13 -20.78
C THR A 281 -1.94 20.99 -21.40
N LYS A 282 -2.51 22.15 -21.75
CA LYS A 282 -3.56 22.27 -22.77
C LYS A 282 -2.88 22.32 -24.12
#